data_AF-A0A218W7E3-F1
#
_entry.id   AF-A0A218W7E3-F1
#
_cell.length_a   1.000
_cell.length_b   1.000
_cell.length_c   1.000
_cell.angle_alpha   90.00
_cell.angle_beta   90.00
_cell.angle_gamma   90.00
#
_symmetry.space_group_name_H-M   'P 1'
#
loop_
_entity.id
_entity.type
_entity.pdbx_description
1 polymer ?
#
loop_
_entity_poly.entity_id
_entity_poly.type
_entity_poly.pdbx_seq_one_letter_code
_entity_poly.pdbx_strand_id
1 'polypeptide(L)'
;MLSSCVFELQIDLSTQLSYFKEVEESLREKYGVAGARNVLGSAVYLFSVGGNDYVQFYMSKPNATQSDRRAYVGEVVGNITAVLSNVGPIGCLPGEHVKSPNASKWCAKKLLAHSRLHNRMLAIALRKFQLSRMGRGFVAGVGPTEQWAVVVGPATWFDGGHKTHRTNYQLAQVMWSGPSSVTAPYNLGQLFVN
;
A
#
# COMPACT_ATOMS: atom_id res chain seq x y z
N MET A 1 23.19 20.52 6.32
CA MET A 1 22.51 19.98 5.12
C MET A 1 22.24 18.49 5.32
N LEU A 2 21.11 18.16 5.95
CA LEU A 2 20.41 16.91 5.70
C LEU A 2 19.02 17.39 5.31
N SER A 3 18.66 17.17 4.04
CA SER A 3 17.39 17.61 3.51
C SER A 3 16.29 16.98 4.37
N SER A 4 15.65 17.81 5.18
CA SER A 4 14.28 17.62 5.62
C SER A 4 13.44 17.50 4.35
N CYS A 5 13.38 16.30 3.77
CA CYS A 5 12.26 15.93 2.90
C CYS A 5 11.04 15.91 3.82
N VAL A 6 10.50 17.10 4.01
CA VAL A 6 9.09 17.42 3.90
C VAL A 6 8.22 16.24 4.32
N PHE A 7 7.78 16.23 5.58
CA PHE A 7 6.44 15.71 5.84
C PHE A 7 5.53 16.59 4.98
N GLU A 8 5.27 16.15 3.75
CA GLU A 8 4.18 16.71 2.95
C GLU A 8 2.94 16.70 3.84
N LEU A 9 2.06 17.68 3.65
CA LEU A 9 0.76 17.76 4.33
C LEU A 9 -0.05 16.51 3.96
N GLN A 10 0.24 15.41 4.67
CA GLN A 10 -0.36 14.11 4.45
C GLN A 10 -1.72 14.13 5.12
N ILE A 11 -2.74 14.04 4.29
CA ILE A 11 -4.12 13.94 4.76
C ILE A 11 -4.31 12.51 5.27
N ASP A 12 -4.70 12.36 6.54
CA ASP A 12 -4.92 11.04 7.12
C ASP A 12 -6.11 10.33 6.46
N LEU A 13 -6.18 9.01 6.65
CA LEU A 13 -7.20 8.20 6.01
C LEU A 13 -8.63 8.56 6.46
N SER A 14 -8.81 9.00 7.70
CA SER A 14 -10.12 9.43 8.21
C SER A 14 -10.61 10.66 7.45
N THR A 15 -9.73 11.62 7.21
CA THR A 15 -10.04 12.81 6.42
C THR A 15 -10.25 12.48 4.93
N GLN A 16 -9.46 11.57 4.33
CA GLN A 16 -9.73 11.11 2.96
C GLN A 16 -11.12 10.48 2.83
N LEU A 17 -11.55 9.71 3.84
CA LEU A 17 -12.89 9.12 3.90
C LEU A 17 -13.99 10.17 4.10
N SER A 18 -13.74 11.27 4.83
CA SER A 18 -14.73 12.36 4.95
C SER A 18 -14.93 13.05 3.61
N TYR A 19 -13.85 13.38 2.89
CA TYR A 19 -13.96 13.96 1.55
C TYR A 19 -14.63 13.00 0.56
N PHE A 20 -14.41 11.70 0.69
CA PHE A 20 -15.12 10.73 -0.14
C PHE A 20 -16.63 10.73 0.10
N LYS A 21 -17.08 10.96 1.34
CA LYS A 21 -18.52 11.12 1.64
C LYS A 21 -19.10 12.37 1.00
N GLU A 22 -18.36 13.48 0.98
CA GLU A 22 -18.77 14.70 0.27
C GLU A 22 -18.93 14.44 -1.25
N VAL A 23 -18.05 13.62 -1.84
CA VAL A 23 -18.20 13.18 -3.24
C VAL A 23 -19.46 12.31 -3.43
N GLU A 24 -19.75 11.40 -2.51
CA GLU A 24 -20.99 10.61 -2.55
C GLU A 24 -22.23 11.51 -2.51
N GLU A 25 -22.25 12.52 -1.63
CA GLU A 25 -23.33 13.49 -1.52
C GLU A 25 -23.51 14.28 -2.82
N SER A 26 -22.42 14.81 -3.39
CA SER A 26 -22.45 15.51 -4.68
C SER A 26 -22.98 14.64 -5.82
N LEU A 27 -22.62 13.36 -5.86
CA LEU A 27 -23.15 12.42 -6.85
C LEU A 27 -24.65 12.18 -6.65
N ARG A 28 -25.14 12.11 -5.41
CA ARG A 28 -26.56 11.94 -5.09
C ARG A 28 -27.36 13.17 -5.50
N GLU A 29 -26.84 14.37 -5.30
CA GLU A 29 -27.47 15.62 -5.75
C GLU A 29 -27.57 15.67 -7.28
N LYS A 30 -26.49 15.27 -7.97
CA LYS A 30 -26.42 15.37 -9.43
C LYS A 30 -27.20 14.29 -10.18
N TYR A 31 -27.17 13.04 -9.70
CA TYR A 31 -27.71 11.87 -10.42
C TYR A 31 -28.82 11.15 -9.66
N GLY A 32 -29.25 11.67 -8.51
CA GLY A 32 -30.15 10.98 -7.60
C GLY A 32 -29.50 9.79 -6.91
N VAL A 33 -30.20 9.21 -5.93
CA VAL A 33 -29.70 8.08 -5.13
C VAL A 33 -29.35 6.88 -6.01
N ALA A 34 -30.20 6.53 -6.98
CA ALA A 34 -29.97 5.40 -7.86
C ALA A 34 -28.77 5.62 -8.79
N GLY A 35 -28.63 6.82 -9.36
CA GLY A 35 -27.51 7.16 -10.23
C GLY A 35 -26.17 7.19 -9.49
N ALA A 36 -26.13 7.79 -8.29
CA ALA A 36 -24.96 7.77 -7.43
C ALA A 36 -24.53 6.34 -7.06
N ARG A 37 -25.50 5.49 -6.69
CA ARG A 37 -25.24 4.07 -6.39
C ARG A 37 -24.69 3.32 -7.60
N ASN A 38 -25.15 3.63 -8.82
CA ASN A 38 -24.63 3.02 -10.03
C ASN A 38 -23.18 3.45 -10.32
N VAL A 39 -22.87 4.74 -10.19
CA VAL A 39 -21.51 5.28 -10.37
C VAL A 39 -20.56 4.65 -9.34
N LEU A 40 -20.90 4.74 -8.05
CA LEU A 40 -20.05 4.24 -6.96
C LEU A 40 -19.94 2.70 -6.95
N GLY A 41 -21.00 2.00 -7.35
CA GLY A 41 -21.04 0.54 -7.43
C GLY A 41 -20.26 -0.05 -8.61
N SER A 42 -20.01 0.76 -9.64
CA SER A 42 -19.25 0.36 -10.84
C SER A 42 -17.81 0.87 -10.83
N ALA A 43 -17.44 1.71 -9.85
CA ALA A 43 -16.10 2.27 -9.74
C ALA A 43 -15.08 1.24 -9.21
N VAL A 44 -13.82 1.43 -9.61
CA VAL A 44 -12.68 0.72 -9.03
C VAL A 44 -11.98 1.66 -8.05
N TYR A 45 -11.78 1.20 -6.81
CA TYR A 45 -11.10 1.95 -5.76
C TYR A 45 -9.68 1.43 -5.60
N LEU A 46 -8.70 2.34 -5.71
CA LEU A 46 -7.29 2.04 -5.45
C LEU A 46 -6.87 2.71 -4.14
N PHE A 47 -6.31 1.91 -3.23
CA PHE A 47 -5.79 2.39 -1.97
C PHE A 47 -4.29 2.10 -1.87
N SER A 48 -3.51 3.11 -1.47
CA SER A 48 -2.06 3.00 -1.23
C SER A 48 -1.73 3.71 0.08
N VAL A 49 -1.87 3.00 1.20
CA VAL A 49 -1.74 3.55 2.56
C VAL A 49 -0.86 2.67 3.45
N GLY A 50 -0.42 3.18 4.60
CA GLY A 50 0.39 2.44 5.58
C GLY A 50 1.91 2.68 5.50
N GLY A 51 2.43 3.15 4.36
CA GLY A 51 3.88 3.38 4.21
C GLY A 51 4.45 4.38 5.22
N ASN A 52 3.73 5.48 5.45
CA ASN A 52 4.13 6.55 6.36
C ASN A 52 4.09 6.09 7.83
N ASP A 53 3.09 5.28 8.21
CA ASP A 53 2.96 4.69 9.54
C ASP A 53 4.23 3.92 9.94
N TYR A 54 4.75 3.09 9.03
CA TYR A 54 5.97 2.32 9.31
C TYR A 54 7.23 3.18 9.34
N VAL A 55 7.35 4.19 8.47
CA VAL A 55 8.49 5.12 8.51
C VAL A 55 8.48 5.88 9.85
N GLN A 56 7.33 6.41 10.25
CA GLN A 56 7.15 7.13 11.52
C GLN A 56 7.41 6.24 12.73
N PHE A 57 6.97 4.98 12.70
CA PHE A 57 7.23 4.01 13.76
C PHE A 57 8.74 3.80 13.99
N TYR A 58 9.51 3.62 12.91
CA TYR A 58 10.96 3.41 13.04
C TYR A 58 11.72 4.68 13.42
N MET A 59 11.21 5.87 13.06
CA MET A 59 11.78 7.14 13.53
C MET A 59 11.53 7.38 15.02
N SER A 60 10.33 7.07 15.51
CA SER A 60 9.92 7.31 16.89
C SER A 60 10.35 6.20 17.86
N LYS A 61 10.45 4.94 17.40
CA LYS A 61 10.81 3.77 18.22
C LYS A 61 11.96 2.96 17.57
N PRO A 62 13.17 3.51 17.45
CA PRO A 62 14.29 2.85 16.77
C PRO A 62 14.70 1.51 17.43
N ASN A 63 14.46 1.35 18.73
CA ASN A 63 14.81 0.17 19.51
C ASN A 63 13.63 -0.78 19.78
N ALA A 64 12.55 -0.67 19.00
CA ALA A 64 11.36 -1.51 19.16
C ALA A 64 11.70 -3.02 19.13
N THR A 65 11.13 -3.77 20.08
CA THR A 65 11.26 -5.22 20.15
C THR A 65 10.52 -5.89 18.99
N GLN A 66 10.68 -7.21 18.85
CA GLN A 66 9.88 -7.96 17.87
C GLN A 66 8.40 -7.97 18.24
N SER A 67 8.08 -7.96 19.54
CA SER A 67 6.71 -7.90 20.05
C SER A 67 6.05 -6.58 19.68
N ASP A 68 6.71 -5.46 19.95
CA ASP A 68 6.20 -4.11 19.63
C ASP A 68 5.88 -3.97 18.14
N ARG A 69 6.77 -4.48 17.29
CA ARG A 69 6.56 -4.48 15.84
C ARG A 69 5.34 -5.29 15.44
N ARG A 70 5.19 -6.50 15.97
CA ARG A 70 4.03 -7.34 15.68
C ARG A 70 2.72 -6.69 16.15
N ALA A 71 2.73 -6.07 17.34
CA ALA A 71 1.59 -5.33 17.86
C ALA A 71 1.21 -4.17 16.93
N TYR A 72 2.20 -3.38 16.49
CA TYR A 72 1.98 -2.27 15.57
C TYR A 72 1.44 -2.71 14.20
N VAL A 73 1.93 -3.82 13.63
CA VAL A 73 1.31 -4.39 12.41
C VAL A 73 -0.17 -4.70 12.66
N GLY A 74 -0.50 -5.25 13.82
CA GLY A 74 -1.88 -5.54 14.22
C GLY A 74 -2.75 -4.29 14.24
N GLU A 75 -2.24 -3.18 14.80
CA GLU A 75 -2.92 -1.88 14.84
C GLU A 75 -3.15 -1.32 13.44
N VAL A 76 -2.09 -1.26 12.62
CA VAL A 76 -2.15 -0.72 11.26
C VAL A 76 -3.09 -1.55 10.39
N VAL A 77 -3.00 -2.88 10.42
CA VAL A 77 -3.91 -3.76 9.66
C VAL A 77 -5.35 -3.67 10.18
N GLY A 78 -5.55 -3.60 11.50
CA GLY A 78 -6.88 -3.51 12.12
C GLY A 78 -7.61 -2.21 11.79
N ASN A 79 -6.90 -1.09 11.74
CA ASN A 79 -7.49 0.20 11.36
C ASN A 79 -7.78 0.26 9.85
N ILE A 80 -6.91 -0.34 9.04
CA ILE A 80 -6.96 -0.31 7.58
C ILE A 80 -7.84 -1.44 7.01
N THR A 81 -8.48 -2.28 7.83
CA THR A 81 -9.37 -3.34 7.33
C THR A 81 -10.54 -2.82 6.48
N ALA A 82 -10.83 -1.51 6.52
CA ALA A 82 -11.79 -0.84 5.63
C ALA A 82 -11.20 -0.38 4.27
N VAL A 83 -9.87 -0.28 4.13
CA VAL A 83 -9.17 0.45 3.06
C VAL A 83 -7.91 -0.34 2.66
N LEU A 84 -8.07 -1.39 1.87
CA LEU A 84 -7.09 -2.47 1.74
C LEU A 84 -5.82 -2.06 0.96
N SER A 85 -4.64 -1.99 1.62
CA SER A 85 -3.36 -1.70 0.93
C SER A 85 -2.17 -2.49 1.44
N ASN A 86 -1.43 -3.11 0.52
CA ASN A 86 -0.09 -3.63 0.79
C ASN A 86 0.89 -2.49 1.04
N VAL A 87 1.97 -2.81 1.74
CA VAL A 87 3.10 -1.91 1.96
C VAL A 87 4.26 -2.35 1.09
N GLY A 88 4.88 -1.38 0.41
CA GLY A 88 6.06 -1.60 -0.41
C GLY A 88 7.27 -2.08 0.42
N PRO A 89 8.38 -2.47 -0.22
CA PRO A 89 9.58 -2.93 0.49
C PRO A 89 10.31 -1.74 1.15
N ILE A 90 9.75 -1.20 2.25
CA ILE A 90 10.26 -0.01 2.97
C ILE A 90 11.70 -0.18 3.47
N GLY A 91 12.18 -1.42 3.64
CA GLY A 91 13.57 -1.68 3.99
C GLY A 91 14.55 -1.31 2.88
N CYS A 92 14.10 -1.23 1.63
CA CYS A 92 14.92 -0.95 0.46
C CYS A 92 14.89 0.53 0.01
N LEU A 93 14.35 1.41 0.85
CA LEU A 93 14.34 2.85 0.60
C LEU A 93 15.78 3.40 0.61
N PRO A 94 16.14 4.35 -0.27
CA PRO A 94 17.47 4.95 -0.26
C PRO A 94 17.82 5.58 1.09
N GLY A 95 16.85 6.17 1.79
CA GLY A 95 17.04 6.72 3.13
C GLY A 95 17.52 5.70 4.17
N GLU A 96 17.18 4.42 3.99
CA GLU A 96 17.63 3.33 4.85
C GLU A 96 19.01 2.81 4.44
N HIS A 97 19.36 2.87 3.15
CA HIS A 97 20.70 2.55 2.66
C HIS A 97 21.77 3.51 3.21
N VAL A 98 21.47 4.81 3.27
CA VAL A 98 22.39 5.82 3.84
C VAL A 98 22.73 5.53 5.31
N LYS A 99 21.80 4.95 6.07
CA LYS A 99 22.00 4.57 7.48
C LYS A 99 22.79 3.25 7.64
N SER A 100 23.00 2.49 6.57
CA SER A 100 23.69 1.19 6.60
C SER A 100 24.47 0.90 5.32
N PRO A 101 25.54 1.67 5.02
CA PRO A 101 26.28 1.60 3.76
C PRO A 101 27.00 0.26 3.50
N ASN A 102 27.19 -0.57 4.53
CA ASN A 102 27.84 -1.90 4.44
C ASN A 102 26.86 -3.08 4.34
N ALA A 103 25.55 -2.84 4.19
CA ALA A 103 24.62 -3.92 3.92
C ALA A 103 24.86 -4.43 2.50
N SER A 104 25.42 -5.64 2.36
CA SER A 104 25.68 -6.34 1.08
C SER A 104 24.44 -6.56 0.19
N LYS A 105 23.27 -6.07 0.62
CA LYS A 105 22.01 -6.02 -0.11
C LYS A 105 21.40 -4.65 0.22
N TRP A 106 20.97 -3.91 -0.80
CA TRP A 106 20.34 -2.58 -0.80
C TRP A 106 19.10 -2.39 0.12
N CYS A 107 18.86 -3.28 1.09
CA CYS A 107 17.69 -3.32 1.94
C CYS A 107 18.02 -3.63 3.42
N ALA A 108 17.48 -2.83 4.34
CA ALA A 108 17.45 -3.09 5.77
C ALA A 108 16.54 -4.30 6.10
N LYS A 109 17.16 -5.41 6.51
CA LYS A 109 16.48 -6.69 6.78
C LYS A 109 15.30 -6.58 7.76
N LYS A 110 15.45 -5.79 8.84
CA LYS A 110 14.43 -5.61 9.89
C LYS A 110 13.17 -4.93 9.34
N LEU A 111 13.33 -3.87 8.57
CA LEU A 111 12.23 -3.12 7.95
C LEU A 111 11.56 -3.94 6.85
N LEU A 112 12.36 -4.64 6.03
CA LEU A 112 11.83 -5.54 5.01
C LEU A 112 10.99 -6.67 5.63
N ALA A 113 11.45 -7.28 6.72
CA ALA A 113 10.67 -8.27 7.46
C ALA A 113 9.35 -7.69 8.00
N HIS A 114 9.34 -6.42 8.41
CA HIS A 114 8.15 -5.74 8.91
C HIS A 114 7.09 -5.56 7.81
N SER A 115 7.49 -5.07 6.63
CA SER A 115 6.59 -4.96 5.46
C SER A 115 6.03 -6.32 5.00
N ARG A 116 6.86 -7.37 5.03
CA ARG A 116 6.41 -8.74 4.72
C ARG A 116 5.37 -9.26 5.71
N LEU A 117 5.54 -8.95 7.00
CA LEU A 117 4.57 -9.32 8.03
C LEU A 117 3.24 -8.59 7.82
N HIS A 118 3.27 -7.29 7.53
CA HIS A 118 2.07 -6.51 7.18
C HIS A 118 1.30 -7.14 6.03
N ASN A 119 1.96 -7.35 4.88
CA ASN A 119 1.30 -7.90 3.69
C ASN A 119 0.72 -9.30 3.95
N ARG A 120 1.39 -10.13 4.76
CA ARG A 120 0.88 -11.45 5.16
C ARG A 120 -0.36 -11.34 6.06
N MET A 121 -0.33 -10.46 7.06
CA MET A 121 -1.46 -10.24 7.97
C MET A 121 -2.65 -9.63 7.24
N LEU A 122 -2.39 -8.68 6.34
CA LEU A 122 -3.39 -8.10 5.46
C LEU A 122 -4.03 -9.18 4.57
N ALA A 123 -3.24 -10.06 3.93
CA ALA A 123 -3.77 -11.16 3.12
C ALA A 123 -4.69 -12.10 3.93
N ILE A 124 -4.38 -12.36 5.20
CA ILE A 124 -5.23 -13.16 6.09
C ILE A 124 -6.52 -12.39 6.44
N ALA A 125 -6.41 -11.11 6.81
CA ALA A 125 -7.56 -10.26 7.13
C ALA A 125 -8.50 -10.12 5.92
N LEU A 126 -7.93 -9.94 4.73
CA LEU A 126 -8.62 -9.89 3.45
C LEU A 126 -9.42 -11.15 3.15
N ARG A 127 -8.82 -12.34 3.33
CA ARG A 127 -9.55 -13.60 3.12
C ARG A 127 -10.75 -13.70 4.06
N LYS A 128 -10.59 -13.30 5.33
CA LYS A 128 -11.71 -13.27 6.29
C LYS A 128 -12.79 -12.26 5.88
N PHE A 129 -12.40 -11.11 5.33
CA PHE A 129 -13.33 -10.06 4.89
C PHE A 129 -14.05 -10.40 3.56
N GLN A 130 -13.36 -10.97 2.58
CA GLN A 130 -13.96 -11.45 1.34
C GLN A 130 -14.97 -12.57 1.58
N LEU A 131 -14.75 -13.41 2.60
CA LEU A 131 -15.71 -14.42 3.05
C LEU A 131 -16.96 -13.80 3.71
N SER A 132 -16.89 -12.56 4.21
CA SER A 132 -18.00 -11.91 4.92
C SER A 132 -18.75 -10.84 4.11
N ARG A 133 -18.14 -10.28 3.05
CA ARG A 133 -18.79 -9.34 2.12
C ARG A 133 -18.43 -9.67 0.68
N MET A 134 -19.43 -10.13 -0.08
CA MET A 134 -19.37 -10.46 -1.50
C MET A 134 -19.21 -9.18 -2.35
N GLY A 135 -18.03 -8.57 -2.34
CA GLY A 135 -17.64 -7.43 -3.17
C GLY A 135 -16.41 -7.76 -4.01
N ARG A 136 -16.42 -7.37 -5.30
CA ARG A 136 -15.32 -7.59 -6.24
C ARG A 136 -14.17 -6.61 -5.93
N GLY A 137 -13.23 -7.03 -5.09
CA GLY A 137 -12.03 -6.26 -4.75
C GLY A 137 -10.76 -6.87 -5.34
N PHE A 138 -9.85 -6.01 -5.81
CA PHE A 138 -8.52 -6.39 -6.27
C PHE A 138 -7.46 -6.03 -5.22
N VAL A 139 -6.50 -6.92 -4.98
CA VAL A 139 -5.33 -6.63 -4.15
C VAL A 139 -4.06 -6.83 -4.98
N ALA A 140 -3.39 -5.72 -5.29
CA ALA A 140 -2.07 -5.72 -5.87
C ALA A 140 -1.03 -6.04 -4.79
N GLY A 141 -0.26 -7.13 -4.94
CA GLY A 141 0.93 -7.40 -4.13
C GLY A 141 0.87 -8.55 -3.14
N VAL A 142 0.02 -9.55 -3.41
CA VAL A 142 -0.16 -10.72 -2.55
C VAL A 142 1.06 -11.67 -2.59
N GLY A 143 2.00 -11.44 -3.50
CA GLY A 143 3.23 -12.22 -3.65
C GLY A 143 4.39 -11.76 -2.75
N PRO A 144 5.40 -12.63 -2.54
CA PRO A 144 6.66 -12.25 -1.89
C PRO A 144 7.21 -10.96 -2.50
N THR A 145 7.74 -10.05 -1.68
CA THR A 145 8.38 -8.80 -2.16
C THR A 145 9.50 -9.03 -3.19
N GLU A 146 9.98 -10.27 -3.32
CA GLU A 146 11.01 -10.74 -4.26
C GLU A 146 10.45 -11.10 -5.66
N GLN A 147 9.14 -11.26 -5.83
CA GLN A 147 8.50 -11.56 -7.12
C GLN A 147 8.06 -10.30 -7.89
N TRP A 148 8.19 -9.12 -7.28
CA TRP A 148 8.05 -7.88 -8.01
C TRP A 148 9.28 -7.75 -8.90
N ALA A 149 9.10 -7.91 -10.21
CA ALA A 149 10.17 -7.83 -11.21
C ALA A 149 10.90 -6.47 -11.27
N VAL A 150 10.65 -5.57 -10.32
CA VAL A 150 11.42 -4.35 -10.11
C VAL A 150 12.65 -4.74 -9.29
N VAL A 151 13.77 -4.97 -9.97
CA VAL A 151 15.09 -5.00 -9.33
C VAL A 151 15.24 -3.69 -8.55
N VAL A 152 15.27 -3.77 -7.22
CA VAL A 152 15.37 -2.59 -6.37
C VAL A 152 16.82 -2.12 -6.34
N GLY A 153 17.05 -0.92 -6.88
CA GLY A 153 18.36 -0.27 -6.94
C GLY A 153 18.23 1.25 -7.05
N PRO A 154 19.33 1.97 -7.31
CA PRO A 154 19.34 3.44 -7.33
C PRO A 154 18.39 4.02 -8.37
N ALA A 155 18.26 3.37 -9.54
CA ALA A 155 17.34 3.80 -10.60
C ALA A 155 15.85 3.56 -10.29
N THR A 156 15.55 2.83 -9.21
CA THR A 156 14.16 2.56 -8.77
C THR A 156 13.52 3.77 -8.13
N TRP A 157 14.32 4.62 -7.48
CA TRP A 157 13.85 5.68 -6.60
C TRP A 157 14.14 7.06 -7.20
N PHE A 158 13.17 7.96 -7.09
CA PHE A 158 13.31 9.37 -7.45
C PHE A 158 14.00 10.14 -6.32
N ASP A 159 13.59 9.88 -5.08
CA ASP A 159 14.16 10.45 -3.87
C ASP A 159 14.30 9.37 -2.76
N GLY A 160 14.47 9.79 -1.50
CA GLY A 160 14.63 8.87 -0.36
C GLY A 160 13.42 8.00 0.00
N GLY A 161 12.24 8.30 -0.55
CA GLY A 161 10.95 7.69 -0.21
C GLY A 161 10.10 7.23 -1.41
N HIS A 162 10.27 7.85 -2.58
CA HIS A 162 9.35 7.76 -3.71
C HIS A 162 9.99 7.09 -4.94
N LYS A 163 9.18 6.31 -5.65
CA LYS A 163 9.58 5.59 -6.87
C LYS A 163 9.72 6.55 -8.04
N THR A 164 10.61 6.24 -8.99
CA THR A 164 10.65 6.95 -10.28
C THR A 164 9.38 6.72 -11.10
N HIS A 165 9.09 7.63 -12.03
CA HIS A 165 8.03 7.45 -13.03
C HIS A 165 8.13 6.10 -13.75
N ARG A 166 9.33 5.68 -14.17
CA ARG A 166 9.59 4.39 -14.82
C ARG A 166 9.15 3.21 -13.93
N THR A 167 9.50 3.25 -12.65
CA THR A 167 9.11 2.21 -11.69
C THR A 167 7.59 2.19 -11.48
N ASN A 168 6.95 3.35 -11.38
CA ASN A 168 5.48 3.42 -11.26
C ASN A 168 4.77 2.91 -12.52
N TYR A 169 5.33 3.16 -13.70
CA TYR A 169 4.81 2.62 -14.95
C TYR A 169 4.87 1.08 -14.98
N GLN A 170 6.00 0.49 -14.59
CA GLN A 170 6.12 -0.97 -14.47
C GLN A 170 5.15 -1.55 -13.43
N LEU A 171 4.98 -0.86 -12.29
CA LEU A 171 4.01 -1.26 -11.27
C LEU A 171 2.57 -1.26 -11.83
N ALA A 172 2.20 -0.25 -12.61
CA ALA A 172 0.89 -0.17 -13.25
C ALA A 172 0.68 -1.31 -14.27
N GLN A 173 1.70 -1.65 -15.06
CA GLN A 173 1.64 -2.80 -16.00
C GLN A 173 1.37 -4.12 -15.26
N VAL A 174 2.05 -4.33 -14.13
CA VAL A 174 1.84 -5.51 -13.29
C VAL A 174 0.46 -5.49 -12.64
N MET A 175 -0.04 -4.34 -12.16
CA MET A 175 -1.42 -4.23 -11.66
C MET A 175 -2.46 -4.56 -12.74
N TRP A 176 -2.20 -4.15 -13.99
CA TRP A 176 -3.11 -4.36 -15.12
C TRP A 176 -3.18 -5.81 -15.58
N SER A 177 -2.04 -6.47 -15.73
CA SER A 177 -1.93 -7.77 -16.45
C SER A 177 -1.08 -8.81 -15.72
N GLY A 178 -0.73 -8.55 -14.47
CA GLY A 178 0.09 -9.45 -13.67
C GLY A 178 -0.52 -10.83 -13.49
N PRO A 179 0.33 -11.84 -13.20
CA PRO A 179 -0.14 -13.17 -12.84
C PRO A 179 -0.81 -13.18 -11.47
N SER A 180 -1.67 -14.16 -11.22
CA SER A 180 -2.39 -14.32 -9.95
C SER A 180 -1.50 -14.48 -8.71
N SER A 181 -0.21 -14.81 -8.90
CA SER A 181 0.79 -14.81 -7.82
C SER A 181 1.13 -13.40 -7.30
N VAL A 182 0.91 -12.36 -8.10
CA VAL A 182 1.20 -10.96 -7.77
C VAL A 182 -0.08 -10.14 -7.63
N THR A 183 -1.07 -10.42 -8.46
CA THR A 183 -2.35 -9.71 -8.54
C THR A 183 -3.50 -10.68 -8.31
N ALA A 184 -4.01 -10.74 -7.08
CA ALA A 184 -5.02 -11.73 -6.69
C ALA A 184 -6.29 -11.06 -6.11
N PRO A 185 -7.47 -11.70 -6.25
CA PRO A 185 -7.75 -12.92 -7.04
C PRO A 185 -7.81 -12.66 -8.56
N TYR A 186 -7.94 -11.39 -8.96
CA TYR A 186 -7.94 -10.93 -10.36
C TYR A 186 -6.85 -9.86 -10.52
N ASN A 187 -6.41 -9.56 -11.74
CA ASN A 187 -5.72 -8.31 -12.06
C ASN A 187 -6.71 -7.22 -12.48
N LEU A 188 -6.26 -5.98 -12.62
CA LEU A 188 -7.13 -4.86 -12.94
C LEU A 188 -7.78 -5.02 -14.33
N GLY A 189 -7.06 -5.55 -15.33
CA GLY A 189 -7.63 -5.82 -16.65
C GLY A 189 -8.82 -6.80 -16.58
N GLN A 190 -8.72 -7.84 -15.77
CA GLN A 190 -9.80 -8.81 -15.54
C GLN A 190 -11.03 -8.21 -14.84
N LEU A 191 -10.90 -7.10 -14.10
CA LEU A 191 -12.04 -6.41 -13.50
C LEU A 191 -12.89 -5.65 -14.53
N PHE A 192 -12.32 -5.24 -15.66
CA PHE A 192 -13.01 -4.47 -16.70
C PHE A 192 -13.59 -5.34 -17.82
N VAL A 193 -13.25 -6.63 -17.87
CA VAL A 193 -13.67 -7.56 -18.94
C VAL A 193 -14.77 -8.53 -18.48
N ASN A 194 -15.13 -8.53 -17.19
CA ASN A 194 -16.20 -9.34 -16.58
C ASN A 194 -17.41 -8.49 -16.21
#